data_AF-A0A524G5N9-F1
#
_entry.id   AF-A0A524G5N9-F1
#
_cell.length_a   1.000
_cell.length_b   1.000
_cell.length_c   1.000
_cell.angle_alpha   90.00
_cell.angle_beta   90.00
_cell.angle_gamma   90.00
#
_symmetry.space_group_name_H-M   'P 1'
#
loop_
_entity.id
_entity.type
_entity.pdbx_description
1 polymer ?
#
loop_
_entity_poly.entity_id
_entity_poly.type
_entity_poly.pdbx_seq_one_letter_code
_entity_poly.pdbx_strand_id
1 'polypeptide(L)'
;MRAKKSKLLTLWILFLMVMPFAMLPNASAWSSGDELAVFGHTFTEEYWTNDSLMVEGTHGNGSLTASFVHVGDFDAFLIAFNEFNHTDGTKMIAPYQLFGMHFITPGNEEVFIGAIFAFLMVHNETFGSNQLPDLGTGKDPAWYVVPLADNTLFPGYEASVEPIPATKLSDNHYRMGMHYYNLTCRIVDANNPLGFWLSLALRLLEVVISELTIQYDIIIDEVTGEVHAETLYTIGEVKELKHLGVSRPPSEYIIDSMEISAVHFLSIFASEYSVVGSTDGNTIAAPTNTTPMVDNVTIEVGDSGERAFDIGFGRSYDLVNETTSTVVNSSLTAINTLLGVRLSDLILILWQAPLSGWLFAHMAYGLSTQLQSTYATVGGMVNNVNTAFTNTNWWYAVTFPTWNGLRVQQDPVYVAYSNLAITGEPPESGILGLILIIGVIAIIVVLIRRRR
;
A
#
# COMPACT_ATOMS: atom_id res chain seq x y z
N MET A 1 -31.72 -36.39 -7.45
CA MET A 1 -31.69 -35.10 -6.74
C MET A 1 -30.32 -34.47 -6.93
N ARG A 2 -30.17 -33.60 -7.93
CA ARG A 2 -28.97 -32.78 -8.16
C ARG A 2 -29.45 -31.33 -8.19
N ALA A 3 -29.24 -30.60 -7.10
CA ALA A 3 -29.31 -29.13 -7.05
C ALA A 3 -28.93 -28.64 -5.66
N LYS A 4 -28.31 -27.45 -5.59
CA LYS A 4 -27.93 -26.64 -4.41
C LYS A 4 -26.47 -26.74 -3.91
N LYS A 5 -25.48 -26.67 -4.81
CA LYS A 5 -24.12 -26.23 -4.44
C LYS A 5 -23.70 -24.85 -5.00
N SER A 6 -24.52 -24.17 -5.82
CA SER A 6 -24.09 -22.93 -6.50
C SER A 6 -24.37 -21.62 -5.75
N LYS A 7 -24.98 -21.65 -4.55
CA LYS A 7 -25.16 -20.44 -3.71
C LYS A 7 -24.17 -20.34 -2.55
N LEU A 8 -23.34 -21.36 -2.33
CA LEU A 8 -22.30 -21.33 -1.28
C LEU A 8 -21.00 -20.70 -1.79
N LEU A 9 -20.68 -20.79 -3.09
CA LEU A 9 -19.34 -20.44 -3.61
C LEU A 9 -18.99 -18.94 -3.48
N THR A 10 -19.96 -18.05 -3.71
CA THR A 10 -19.77 -16.58 -3.59
C THR A 10 -19.59 -16.15 -2.14
N LEU A 11 -20.35 -16.78 -1.22
CA LEU A 11 -20.18 -16.55 0.20
C LEU A 11 -18.81 -17.07 0.65
N TRP A 12 -18.35 -18.21 0.14
CA TRP A 12 -17.06 -18.81 0.47
C TRP A 12 -15.87 -17.92 0.11
N ILE A 13 -15.89 -17.11 -0.95
CA ILE A 13 -14.72 -16.26 -1.30
C ILE A 13 -14.63 -15.04 -0.38
N LEU A 14 -15.77 -14.40 -0.08
CA LEU A 14 -15.84 -13.39 0.97
C LEU A 14 -15.50 -14.01 2.33
N PHE A 15 -15.95 -15.23 2.61
CA PHE A 15 -15.64 -15.97 3.83
C PHE A 15 -14.16 -16.37 3.87
N LEU A 16 -13.49 -16.74 2.77
CA LEU A 16 -12.05 -17.05 2.71
C LEU A 16 -11.21 -15.79 2.85
N MET A 17 -11.67 -14.65 2.33
CA MET A 17 -11.03 -13.34 2.57
C MET A 17 -11.20 -12.85 4.01
N VAL A 18 -12.27 -13.25 4.72
CA VAL A 18 -12.59 -12.78 6.09
C VAL A 18 -12.21 -13.81 7.18
N MET A 19 -12.18 -15.11 6.88
CA MET A 19 -12.00 -16.22 7.84
C MET A 19 -10.65 -16.26 8.53
N PRO A 20 -9.51 -15.99 7.86
CA PRO A 20 -8.22 -15.89 8.55
C PRO A 20 -8.25 -14.85 9.68
N PHE A 21 -9.19 -13.89 9.63
CA PHE A 21 -9.23 -12.71 10.49
C PHE A 21 -10.42 -12.68 11.47
N ALA A 22 -11.40 -13.58 11.33
CA ALA A 22 -12.24 -13.95 12.49
C ALA A 22 -11.43 -14.69 13.58
N MET A 23 -10.16 -15.01 13.26
CA MET A 23 -9.15 -15.62 14.11
C MET A 23 -8.01 -14.66 14.44
N LEU A 24 -8.24 -13.33 14.47
CA LEU A 24 -7.28 -12.40 15.05
C LEU A 24 -6.84 -12.96 16.42
N PRO A 25 -5.52 -13.06 16.72
CA PRO A 25 -5.06 -13.52 18.01
C PRO A 25 -5.77 -12.72 19.10
N ASN A 26 -6.08 -13.37 20.23
CA ASN A 26 -6.72 -12.71 21.37
C ASN A 26 -6.12 -11.32 21.57
N ALA A 27 -6.96 -10.32 21.80
CA ALA A 27 -6.61 -8.91 21.99
C ALA A 27 -5.59 -8.64 23.13
N SER A 28 -5.10 -9.69 23.79
CA SER A 28 -4.00 -9.73 24.74
C SER A 28 -2.73 -10.33 24.11
N ALA A 29 -2.43 -9.99 22.84
CA ALA A 29 -1.40 -10.71 22.08
C ALA A 29 0.00 -10.55 22.68
N TRP A 30 0.32 -9.38 23.27
CA TRP A 30 1.60 -9.13 23.92
C TRP A 30 1.62 -7.80 24.72
N SER A 31 2.58 -7.62 25.63
CA SER A 31 2.87 -6.39 26.38
C SER A 31 4.10 -5.67 25.81
N SER A 32 4.32 -4.39 26.13
CA SER A 32 5.60 -3.75 25.81
C SER A 32 6.77 -4.53 26.44
N GLY A 33 7.82 -4.79 25.66
CA GLY A 33 8.91 -5.69 26.04
C GLY A 33 8.78 -7.12 25.50
N ASP A 34 7.61 -7.52 24.99
CA ASP A 34 7.41 -8.82 24.38
C ASP A 34 7.74 -8.80 22.86
N GLU A 35 8.35 -7.72 22.33
CA GLU A 35 8.67 -7.55 20.90
C GLU A 35 9.51 -8.73 20.42
N LEU A 36 10.51 -9.11 21.22
CA LEU A 36 11.39 -10.22 20.93
C LEU A 36 10.64 -11.56 20.82
N ALA A 37 9.58 -11.75 21.60
CA ALA A 37 8.76 -12.97 21.55
C ALA A 37 7.83 -12.99 20.34
N VAL A 38 7.31 -11.82 19.93
CA VAL A 38 6.37 -11.69 18.81
C VAL A 38 7.10 -11.63 17.47
N PHE A 39 8.09 -10.76 17.36
CA PHE A 39 8.79 -10.43 16.13
C PHE A 39 10.16 -11.11 16.02
N GLY A 40 10.67 -11.74 17.09
CA GLY A 40 12.07 -12.23 17.10
C GLY A 40 13.10 -11.10 17.15
N HIS A 41 12.65 -9.86 17.23
CA HIS A 41 13.43 -8.62 17.19
C HIS A 41 12.82 -7.59 18.15
N THR A 42 13.59 -6.57 18.47
CA THR A 42 13.16 -5.46 19.33
C THR A 42 13.07 -4.17 18.54
N PHE A 43 12.27 -3.20 19.02
CA PHE A 43 12.21 -1.87 18.42
C PHE A 43 13.43 -0.98 18.70
N THR A 44 14.42 -1.49 19.44
CA THR A 44 15.69 -0.78 19.65
C THR A 44 16.74 -1.08 18.57
N GLU A 45 16.47 -2.07 17.72
CA GLU A 45 17.31 -2.40 16.57
C GLU A 45 17.04 -1.42 15.43
N GLU A 46 18.12 -0.91 14.81
CA GLU A 46 18.05 0.09 13.72
C GLU A 46 17.21 -0.38 12.53
N TYR A 47 17.31 -1.66 12.15
CA TYR A 47 16.45 -2.26 11.12
C TYR A 47 16.45 -3.78 11.20
N TRP A 48 15.33 -4.41 10.83
CA TRP A 48 15.22 -5.87 10.76
C TRP A 48 14.07 -6.35 9.86
N THR A 49 14.06 -7.64 9.57
CA THR A 49 12.93 -8.32 8.91
C THR A 49 12.76 -9.73 9.47
N ASN A 50 11.52 -10.05 9.83
CA ASN A 50 11.08 -11.40 10.13
C ASN A 50 10.02 -11.81 9.11
N ASP A 51 10.33 -12.81 8.28
CA ASP A 51 9.47 -13.36 7.22
C ASP A 51 8.72 -14.64 7.64
N SER A 52 8.82 -15.00 8.92
CA SER A 52 8.40 -16.28 9.47
C SER A 52 7.35 -16.14 10.58
N LEU A 53 6.60 -15.02 10.62
CA LEU A 53 5.54 -14.82 11.60
C LEU A 53 4.36 -15.74 11.26
N MET A 54 4.22 -16.82 12.02
CA MET A 54 3.17 -17.82 11.80
C MET A 54 1.93 -17.50 12.63
N VAL A 55 0.76 -17.57 11.99
CA VAL A 55 -0.56 -17.47 12.63
C VAL A 55 -1.24 -18.82 12.49
N GLU A 56 -1.31 -19.58 13.57
CA GLU A 56 -1.97 -20.89 13.58
C GLU A 56 -3.48 -20.74 13.74
N GLY A 57 -4.23 -21.48 12.92
CA GLY A 57 -5.69 -21.47 12.93
C GLY A 57 -6.28 -22.88 12.80
N THR A 58 -7.52 -23.03 13.22
CA THR A 58 -8.27 -24.30 13.17
C THR A 58 -8.60 -24.73 11.73
N HIS A 59 -8.51 -23.81 10.77
CA HIS A 59 -8.83 -24.02 9.36
C HIS A 59 -7.62 -23.86 8.43
N GLY A 60 -6.43 -23.64 8.99
CA GLY A 60 -5.20 -23.43 8.24
C GLY A 60 -4.22 -22.54 8.99
N ASN A 61 -3.03 -22.38 8.43
CA ASN A 61 -1.97 -21.55 8.99
C ASN A 61 -1.66 -20.40 8.04
N GLY A 62 -1.64 -19.18 8.56
CA GLY A 62 -1.18 -17.99 7.85
C GLY A 62 0.28 -17.69 8.17
N SER A 63 0.93 -16.95 7.29
CA SER A 63 2.22 -16.33 7.56
C SER A 63 2.23 -14.85 7.17
N LEU A 64 2.98 -14.06 7.93
CA LEU A 64 3.20 -12.64 7.73
C LEU A 64 4.70 -12.35 7.65
N THR A 65 5.04 -11.29 6.94
CA THR A 65 6.35 -10.64 7.04
C THR A 65 6.18 -9.36 7.85
N ALA A 66 7.09 -9.11 8.78
CA ALA A 66 7.27 -7.81 9.42
C ALA A 66 8.68 -7.29 9.14
N SER A 67 8.76 -6.04 8.69
CA SER A 67 10.02 -5.30 8.52
C SER A 67 9.94 -4.00 9.31
N PHE A 68 11.09 -3.53 9.80
CA PHE A 68 11.17 -2.38 10.68
C PHE A 68 12.45 -1.58 10.42
N VAL A 69 12.36 -0.27 10.61
CA VAL A 69 13.46 0.70 10.58
C VAL A 69 13.24 1.68 11.73
N HIS A 70 14.27 1.97 12.49
CA HIS A 70 14.29 2.90 13.62
C HIS A 70 15.50 3.84 13.53
N VAL A 71 15.24 5.15 13.56
CA VAL A 71 16.25 6.20 13.58
C VAL A 71 15.78 7.34 14.48
N GLY A 72 16.36 7.43 15.69
CA GLY A 72 15.99 8.48 16.65
C GLY A 72 14.54 8.36 17.08
N ASP A 73 13.76 9.43 16.90
CA ASP A 73 12.32 9.45 17.20
C ASP A 73 11.45 9.10 15.96
N PHE A 74 12.04 8.52 14.91
CA PHE A 74 11.32 8.03 13.73
C PHE A 74 11.38 6.50 13.64
N ASP A 75 10.23 5.89 13.42
CA ASP A 75 10.10 4.48 13.05
C ASP A 75 9.31 4.33 11.75
N ALA A 76 9.71 3.36 10.92
CA ALA A 76 8.93 2.86 9.82
C ALA A 76 8.77 1.35 9.93
N PHE A 77 7.59 0.85 9.58
CA PHE A 77 7.31 -0.57 9.62
C PHE A 77 6.47 -1.03 8.43
N LEU A 78 6.70 -2.26 8.00
CA LEU A 78 5.91 -2.94 6.99
C LEU A 78 5.39 -4.23 7.60
N ILE A 79 4.07 -4.43 7.58
CA ILE A 79 3.46 -5.73 7.83
C ILE A 79 2.76 -6.19 6.56
N ALA A 80 3.21 -7.33 6.03
CA ALA A 80 2.71 -7.88 4.79
C ALA A 80 2.19 -9.29 4.98
N PHE A 81 1.13 -9.63 4.24
CA PHE A 81 0.65 -11.00 4.17
C PHE A 81 1.48 -11.80 3.17
N ASN A 82 1.93 -12.98 3.61
CA ASN A 82 2.67 -13.91 2.77
C ASN A 82 1.69 -14.90 2.13
N GLU A 83 1.29 -15.91 2.90
CA GLU A 83 0.43 -16.99 2.43
C GLU A 83 -0.46 -17.52 3.55
N PHE A 84 -1.58 -18.13 3.17
CA PHE A 84 -2.40 -18.94 4.07
C PHE A 84 -2.62 -20.32 3.48
N ASN A 85 -2.24 -21.34 4.23
CA ASN A 85 -2.36 -22.74 3.87
C ASN A 85 -3.55 -23.34 4.62
N HIS A 86 -4.64 -23.60 3.90
CA HIS A 86 -5.83 -24.24 4.44
C HIS A 86 -5.56 -25.71 4.77
N THR A 87 -6.33 -26.24 5.74
CA THR A 87 -6.26 -27.66 6.11
C THR A 87 -6.70 -28.62 4.99
N ASP A 88 -7.41 -28.13 3.98
CA ASP A 88 -7.77 -28.89 2.78
C ASP A 88 -6.68 -28.90 1.69
N GLY A 89 -5.54 -28.25 1.93
CA GLY A 89 -4.41 -28.16 1.01
C GLY A 89 -4.48 -26.96 0.05
N THR A 90 -5.50 -26.11 0.15
CA THR A 90 -5.59 -24.88 -0.65
C THR A 90 -4.65 -23.81 -0.11
N LYS A 91 -3.89 -23.16 -0.99
CA LYS A 91 -3.00 -22.04 -0.65
C LYS A 91 -3.62 -20.73 -1.12
N MET A 92 -3.64 -19.70 -0.27
CA MET A 92 -4.10 -18.35 -0.57
C MET A 92 -2.92 -17.36 -0.47
N ILE A 93 -2.73 -16.52 -1.47
CA ILE A 93 -1.80 -15.37 -1.46
C ILE A 93 -2.62 -14.14 -1.82
N ALA A 94 -2.49 -13.10 -1.01
CA ALA A 94 -3.10 -11.80 -1.24
C ALA A 94 -2.04 -10.72 -1.00
N PRO A 95 -1.86 -9.76 -1.92
CA PRO A 95 -0.92 -8.66 -1.79
C PRO A 95 -1.47 -7.62 -0.79
N TYR A 96 -1.49 -7.99 0.48
CA TYR A 96 -1.78 -7.07 1.57
C TYR A 96 -0.46 -6.54 2.13
N GLN A 97 -0.34 -5.22 2.18
CA GLN A 97 0.77 -4.52 2.80
C GLN A 97 0.22 -3.33 3.58
N LEU A 98 0.59 -3.27 4.85
CA LEU A 98 0.43 -2.11 5.71
C LEU A 98 1.81 -1.51 5.93
N PHE A 99 2.04 -0.34 5.38
CA PHE A 99 3.24 0.46 5.62
C PHE A 99 2.91 1.57 6.61
N GLY A 100 3.54 1.55 7.77
CA GLY A 100 3.33 2.51 8.85
C GLY A 100 4.57 3.35 9.12
N MET A 101 4.34 4.58 9.56
CA MET A 101 5.34 5.48 10.12
C MET A 101 4.87 5.98 11.47
N HIS A 102 5.83 6.09 12.39
CA HIS A 102 5.68 6.71 13.69
C HIS A 102 6.77 7.78 13.82
N PHE A 103 6.41 8.99 14.23
CA PHE A 103 7.38 10.06 14.44
C PHE A 103 6.87 11.14 15.39
N ILE A 104 7.80 11.92 15.92
CA ILE A 104 7.54 13.14 16.66
C ILE A 104 7.75 14.35 15.74
N THR A 105 6.78 15.26 15.66
CA THR A 105 6.89 16.50 14.88
C THR A 105 7.84 17.51 15.55
N PRO A 106 8.32 18.55 14.83
CA PRO A 106 9.07 19.65 15.44
C PRO A 106 8.34 20.35 16.61
N GLY A 107 7.01 20.40 16.57
CA GLY A 107 6.13 20.91 17.63
C GLY A 107 5.90 19.94 18.79
N ASN A 108 6.55 18.77 18.78
CA ASN A 108 6.45 17.72 19.79
C ASN A 108 5.06 17.04 19.85
N GLU A 109 4.43 16.87 18.69
CA GLU A 109 3.24 16.03 18.53
C GLU A 109 3.64 14.63 18.07
N GLU A 110 3.02 13.59 18.65
CA GLU A 110 3.24 12.19 18.26
C GLU A 110 2.26 11.81 17.13
N VAL A 111 2.81 11.27 16.04
CA VAL A 111 2.05 10.99 14.82
C VAL A 111 2.26 9.55 14.37
N PHE A 112 1.16 8.85 14.10
CA PHE A 112 1.13 7.55 13.45
C PHE A 112 0.36 7.63 12.14
N ILE A 113 1.01 7.27 11.04
CA ILE A 113 0.38 7.25 9.71
C ILE A 113 0.62 5.89 9.07
N GLY A 114 -0.45 5.24 8.62
CA GLY A 114 -0.42 3.97 7.90
C GLY A 114 -1.00 4.13 6.51
N ALA A 115 -0.27 3.67 5.49
CA ALA A 115 -0.74 3.49 4.12
C ALA A 115 -0.97 2.01 3.86
N ILE A 116 -2.17 1.66 3.39
CA ILE A 116 -2.57 0.28 3.11
C ILE A 116 -2.85 0.15 1.62
N PHE A 117 -2.18 -0.80 0.96
CA PHE A 117 -2.51 -1.15 -0.42
C PHE A 117 -3.87 -1.84 -0.48
N ALA A 118 -4.83 -1.23 -1.18
CA ALA A 118 -6.19 -1.73 -1.30
C ALA A 118 -6.31 -2.74 -2.43
N PHE A 119 -6.06 -2.30 -3.66
CA PHE A 119 -6.19 -3.09 -4.89
C PHE A 119 -5.59 -2.38 -6.11
N LEU A 120 -5.49 -3.12 -7.22
CA LEU A 120 -5.34 -2.54 -8.55
C LEU A 120 -6.71 -2.39 -9.23
N MET A 121 -6.84 -1.34 -10.03
CA MET A 121 -8.01 -1.06 -10.85
C MET A 121 -7.58 -0.81 -12.28
N VAL A 122 -8.23 -1.45 -13.24
CA VAL A 122 -8.02 -1.21 -14.67
C VAL A 122 -9.24 -0.47 -15.19
N HIS A 123 -9.06 0.54 -16.03
CA HIS A 123 -10.15 1.25 -16.69
C HIS A 123 -9.80 1.60 -18.13
N ASN A 124 -10.82 1.96 -18.88
CA ASN A 124 -10.68 2.48 -20.24
C ASN A 124 -11.41 3.82 -20.30
N GLU A 125 -10.67 4.91 -20.48
CA GLU A 125 -11.24 6.26 -20.56
C GLU A 125 -12.16 6.37 -21.79
N THR A 126 -13.46 6.52 -21.52
CA THR A 126 -14.51 6.75 -22.52
C THR A 126 -15.43 7.90 -22.12
N PHE A 127 -15.35 8.33 -20.86
CA PHE A 127 -16.12 9.40 -20.26
C PHE A 127 -15.18 10.38 -19.58
N GLY A 128 -15.17 11.62 -20.06
CA GLY A 128 -14.21 12.61 -19.59
C GLY A 128 -13.01 12.72 -20.54
N SER A 129 -11.98 13.37 -20.03
CA SER A 129 -10.68 13.49 -20.68
C SER A 129 -9.58 13.70 -19.64
N ASN A 130 -9.73 13.07 -18.47
CA ASN A 130 -8.85 13.26 -17.32
C ASN A 130 -7.93 12.06 -17.09
N GLN A 131 -8.11 10.96 -17.83
CA GLN A 131 -7.28 9.74 -17.75
C GLN A 131 -7.31 9.15 -16.34
N LEU A 132 -8.49 9.14 -15.74
CA LEU A 132 -8.71 8.70 -14.38
C LEU A 132 -9.94 7.80 -14.36
N PRO A 133 -10.02 6.84 -13.42
CA PRO A 133 -11.18 5.97 -13.35
C PRO A 133 -12.43 6.78 -12.96
N ASP A 134 -13.22 7.15 -13.96
CA ASP A 134 -14.50 7.79 -13.77
C ASP A 134 -15.56 6.70 -13.60
N LEU A 135 -15.81 6.31 -12.36
CA LEU A 135 -16.55 5.08 -12.08
C LEU A 135 -18.06 5.31 -11.92
N GLY A 136 -18.88 4.49 -12.57
CA GLY A 136 -20.33 4.47 -12.38
C GLY A 136 -21.11 4.17 -13.66
N THR A 137 -22.45 4.09 -13.54
CA THR A 137 -23.32 3.83 -14.69
C THR A 137 -23.19 4.92 -15.75
N GLY A 138 -22.79 4.54 -16.97
CA GLY A 138 -22.64 5.47 -18.09
C GLY A 138 -21.34 6.27 -18.08
N LYS A 139 -20.39 5.91 -17.22
CA LYS A 139 -19.02 6.42 -17.22
C LYS A 139 -18.05 5.38 -17.78
N ASP A 140 -16.78 5.40 -17.35
CA ASP A 140 -15.75 4.51 -17.87
C ASP A 140 -15.98 3.05 -17.55
N PRO A 141 -15.76 2.14 -18.51
CA PRO A 141 -15.56 0.73 -18.23
C PRO A 141 -14.36 0.54 -17.30
N ALA A 142 -14.62 0.05 -16.09
CA ALA A 142 -13.59 -0.23 -15.10
C ALA A 142 -13.77 -1.59 -14.41
N TRP A 143 -12.64 -2.13 -13.95
CA TRP A 143 -12.54 -3.45 -13.33
C TRP A 143 -11.53 -3.47 -12.20
N TYR A 144 -11.86 -4.17 -11.11
CA TYR A 144 -10.91 -4.49 -10.06
C TYR A 144 -10.11 -5.74 -10.42
N VAL A 145 -8.83 -5.73 -10.06
CA VAL A 145 -7.98 -6.92 -10.09
C VAL A 145 -7.99 -7.54 -8.70
N VAL A 146 -8.73 -8.65 -8.54
CA VAL A 146 -8.84 -9.35 -7.27
C VAL A 146 -7.92 -10.56 -7.28
N PRO A 147 -6.79 -10.51 -6.56
CA PRO A 147 -5.86 -11.63 -6.49
C PRO A 147 -6.50 -12.81 -5.77
N LEU A 148 -6.20 -13.99 -6.29
CA LEU A 148 -6.52 -15.29 -5.74
C LEU A 148 -5.21 -16.09 -5.75
N ALA A 149 -5.04 -17.00 -4.81
CA ALA A 149 -4.18 -18.15 -5.09
C ALA A 149 -5.08 -19.37 -5.13
N ASP A 150 -5.17 -19.95 -6.31
CA ASP A 150 -5.73 -21.28 -6.51
C ASP A 150 -4.92 -21.88 -7.66
N ASN A 151 -3.90 -22.66 -7.30
CA ASN A 151 -2.97 -23.30 -8.23
C ASN A 151 -3.67 -24.26 -9.21
N THR A 152 -4.97 -24.54 -9.01
CA THR A 152 -5.78 -25.32 -9.97
C THR A 152 -6.34 -24.47 -11.10
N LEU A 153 -6.37 -23.14 -10.96
CA LEU A 153 -6.91 -22.25 -11.99
C LEU A 153 -6.04 -22.23 -13.24
N PHE A 154 -4.72 -22.14 -13.10
CA PHE A 154 -3.77 -22.09 -14.20
C PHE A 154 -2.64 -23.10 -13.98
N PRO A 155 -2.80 -24.36 -14.46
CA PRO A 155 -1.78 -25.39 -14.31
C PRO A 155 -0.44 -24.93 -14.92
N GLY A 156 0.61 -24.87 -14.10
CA GLY A 156 1.94 -24.38 -14.50
C GLY A 156 2.31 -23.02 -13.92
N TYR A 157 1.36 -22.31 -13.30
CA TYR A 157 1.63 -21.10 -12.53
C TYR A 157 1.38 -21.36 -11.05
N GLU A 158 2.45 -21.33 -10.28
CA GLU A 158 2.39 -21.36 -8.82
C GLU A 158 2.64 -19.96 -8.31
N ALA A 159 1.67 -19.43 -7.55
CA ALA A 159 1.81 -18.14 -6.91
C ALA A 159 2.81 -18.24 -5.75
N SER A 160 3.73 -17.29 -5.68
CA SER A 160 4.71 -17.18 -4.59
C SER A 160 4.84 -15.74 -4.12
N VAL A 161 5.40 -15.60 -2.92
CA VAL A 161 5.66 -14.33 -2.27
C VAL A 161 7.06 -14.39 -1.69
N GLU A 162 7.81 -13.31 -1.85
CA GLU A 162 9.17 -13.18 -1.31
C GLU A 162 9.32 -11.81 -0.64
N PRO A 163 9.79 -11.75 0.62
CA PRO A 163 10.06 -10.49 1.27
C PRO A 163 11.28 -9.80 0.64
N ILE A 164 11.26 -8.48 0.62
CA ILE A 164 12.44 -7.64 0.39
C ILE A 164 12.88 -7.17 1.78
N PRO A 165 13.94 -7.75 2.36
CA PRO A 165 14.34 -7.43 3.72
C PRO A 165 14.70 -5.96 3.88
N ALA A 166 14.36 -5.40 5.04
CA ALA A 166 14.86 -4.10 5.49
C ALA A 166 16.37 -4.07 5.37
N THR A 167 16.86 -3.19 4.51
CA THR A 167 18.27 -3.06 4.19
C THR A 167 18.66 -1.60 4.25
N LYS A 168 19.73 -1.30 5.00
CA LYS A 168 20.39 0.00 4.97
C LYS A 168 21.23 0.12 3.69
N LEU A 169 20.85 1.03 2.80
CA LEU A 169 21.52 1.27 1.52
C LEU A 169 22.67 2.28 1.67
N SER A 170 22.48 3.28 2.52
CA SER A 170 23.50 4.22 2.99
C SER A 170 23.06 4.81 4.33
N ASP A 171 23.85 5.70 4.92
CA ASP A 171 23.42 6.40 6.13
C ASP A 171 22.10 7.12 5.86
N ASN A 172 21.12 6.89 6.74
CA ASN A 172 19.77 7.46 6.64
C ASN A 172 18.99 7.07 5.38
N HIS A 173 19.35 5.97 4.72
CA HIS A 173 18.65 5.46 3.54
C HIS A 173 18.37 3.97 3.69
N TYR A 174 17.09 3.59 3.71
CA TYR A 174 16.62 2.23 3.92
C TYR A 174 15.65 1.79 2.84
N ARG A 175 15.56 0.48 2.62
CA ARG A 175 14.59 -0.11 1.70
C ARG A 175 14.02 -1.41 2.22
N MET A 176 12.71 -1.62 2.05
CA MET A 176 11.97 -2.86 2.37
C MET A 176 10.75 -3.01 1.46
N GLY A 177 10.12 -4.19 1.41
CA GLY A 177 8.97 -4.42 0.54
C GLY A 177 8.60 -5.88 0.39
N MET A 178 7.77 -6.19 -0.61
CA MET A 178 7.46 -7.57 -1.01
C MET A 178 7.41 -7.72 -2.52
N HIS A 179 7.81 -8.90 -2.98
CA HIS A 179 7.53 -9.42 -4.31
C HIS A 179 6.40 -10.46 -4.25
N TYR A 180 5.45 -10.36 -5.15
CA TYR A 180 4.43 -11.36 -5.40
C TYR A 180 4.55 -11.84 -6.85
N TYR A 181 4.67 -13.13 -7.09
CA TYR A 181 4.86 -13.69 -8.42
C TYR A 181 3.70 -14.57 -8.85
N ASN A 182 3.45 -14.59 -10.17
CA ASN A 182 2.44 -15.42 -10.82
C ASN A 182 1.06 -15.33 -10.14
N LEU A 183 0.65 -14.10 -9.80
CA LEU A 183 -0.62 -13.85 -9.14
C LEU A 183 -1.76 -14.24 -10.06
N THR A 184 -2.52 -15.27 -9.68
CA THR A 184 -3.78 -15.57 -10.36
C THR A 184 -4.82 -14.55 -9.90
N CYS A 185 -5.52 -13.88 -10.80
CA CYS A 185 -6.48 -12.84 -10.44
C CYS A 185 -7.82 -13.08 -11.10
N ARG A 186 -8.89 -12.65 -10.44
CA ARG A 186 -10.19 -12.43 -11.07
C ARG A 186 -10.37 -10.97 -11.41
N ILE A 187 -10.96 -10.73 -12.57
CA ILE A 187 -11.31 -9.39 -13.00
C ILE A 187 -12.80 -9.18 -12.69
N VAL A 188 -13.07 -8.22 -11.81
CA VAL A 188 -14.40 -7.95 -11.25
C VAL A 188 -14.88 -6.60 -11.73
N ASP A 189 -16.10 -6.53 -12.26
CA ASP A 189 -16.70 -5.28 -12.76
C ASP A 189 -16.82 -4.23 -11.63
N ALA A 190 -16.37 -3.02 -11.91
CA ALA A 190 -16.40 -1.89 -10.98
C ALA A 190 -17.48 -0.86 -11.27
N ASN A 191 -18.33 -1.09 -12.29
CA ASN A 191 -19.19 -0.08 -12.89
C ASN A 191 -20.55 0.01 -12.18
N ASN A 192 -21.08 -1.14 -11.76
CA ASN A 192 -22.35 -1.18 -11.05
C ASN A 192 -22.43 -2.37 -10.08
N PRO A 193 -23.26 -2.29 -9.01
CA PRO A 193 -23.34 -3.34 -8.00
C PRO A 193 -23.73 -4.71 -8.55
N LEU A 194 -24.62 -4.79 -9.55
CA LEU A 194 -25.04 -6.08 -10.12
C LEU A 194 -23.89 -6.73 -10.90
N GLY A 195 -23.19 -5.95 -11.73
CA GLY A 195 -22.00 -6.37 -12.47
C GLY A 195 -20.91 -6.87 -11.53
N PHE A 196 -20.61 -6.10 -10.48
CA PHE A 196 -19.70 -6.49 -9.41
C PHE A 196 -20.08 -7.85 -8.82
N TRP A 197 -21.32 -8.00 -8.32
CA TRP A 197 -21.75 -9.25 -7.69
C TRP A 197 -21.72 -10.45 -8.65
N LEU A 198 -22.11 -10.26 -9.91
CA LEU A 198 -22.10 -11.32 -10.92
C LEU A 198 -20.69 -11.76 -11.29
N SER A 199 -19.78 -10.82 -11.53
CA SER A 199 -18.38 -11.10 -11.88
C SER A 199 -17.54 -11.61 -10.71
N LEU A 200 -17.90 -11.26 -9.47
CA LEU A 200 -17.30 -11.86 -8.28
C LEU A 200 -17.80 -13.31 -8.08
N ALA A 201 -19.09 -13.55 -8.31
CA ALA A 201 -19.73 -14.86 -8.13
C ALA A 201 -19.39 -15.86 -9.24
N LEU A 202 -19.29 -15.39 -10.48
CA LEU A 202 -19.02 -16.19 -11.66
C LEU A 202 -17.57 -15.97 -12.08
N ARG A 203 -16.87 -17.04 -12.45
CA ARG A 203 -15.51 -16.97 -13.01
C ARG A 203 -15.57 -16.49 -14.46
N LEU A 204 -15.93 -15.22 -14.64
CA LEU A 204 -16.12 -14.62 -15.97
C LEU A 204 -14.78 -14.41 -16.65
N LEU A 205 -13.86 -13.74 -15.97
CA LEU A 205 -12.54 -13.41 -16.48
C LEU A 205 -11.48 -13.63 -15.40
N GLU A 206 -10.48 -14.45 -15.74
CA GLU A 206 -9.38 -14.83 -14.86
C GLU A 206 -8.06 -14.57 -15.60
N VAL A 207 -7.04 -14.07 -14.91
CA VAL A 207 -5.74 -13.72 -15.49
C VAL A 207 -4.60 -14.20 -14.60
N VAL A 208 -3.40 -14.29 -15.16
CA VAL A 208 -2.15 -14.45 -14.41
C VAL A 208 -1.28 -13.22 -14.63
N ILE A 209 -0.97 -12.48 -13.56
CA ILE A 209 -0.04 -11.36 -13.58
C ILE A 209 1.35 -11.88 -13.21
N SER A 210 2.37 -11.50 -13.97
CA SER A 210 3.74 -12.02 -13.81
C SER A 210 4.33 -11.68 -12.44
N GLU A 211 4.22 -10.43 -12.04
CA GLU A 211 4.71 -9.90 -10.77
C GLU A 211 3.85 -8.73 -10.27
N LEU A 212 3.76 -8.60 -8.96
CA LEU A 212 3.41 -7.36 -8.27
C LEU A 212 4.49 -7.15 -7.21
N THR A 213 5.25 -6.07 -7.31
CA THR A 213 6.19 -5.66 -6.28
C THR A 213 5.75 -4.32 -5.72
N ILE A 214 5.82 -4.19 -4.41
CA ILE A 214 5.63 -2.93 -3.71
C ILE A 214 6.81 -2.79 -2.76
N GLN A 215 7.62 -1.75 -2.93
CA GLN A 215 8.76 -1.44 -2.07
C GLN A 215 8.60 -0.05 -1.49
N TYR A 216 9.22 0.19 -0.34
CA TYR A 216 9.29 1.48 0.32
C TYR A 216 10.77 1.86 0.41
N ASP A 217 11.10 3.01 -0.15
CA ASP A 217 12.43 3.62 -0.09
C ASP A 217 12.38 4.80 0.89
N ILE A 218 13.12 4.73 1.97
CA ILE A 218 13.02 5.68 3.09
C ILE A 218 14.33 6.44 3.17
N ILE A 219 14.27 7.76 3.01
CA ILE A 219 15.42 8.67 3.10
C ILE A 219 15.12 9.70 4.19
N ILE A 220 16.00 9.79 5.19
CA ILE A 220 15.89 10.74 6.30
C ILE A 220 16.90 11.87 6.05
N ASP A 221 16.39 13.09 5.89
CA ASP A 221 17.22 14.30 5.83
C ASP A 221 17.36 14.90 7.23
N GLU A 222 18.48 14.60 7.87
CA GLU A 222 18.81 15.12 9.21
C GLU A 222 19.06 16.64 9.24
N VAL A 223 19.24 17.31 8.09
CA VAL A 223 19.42 18.78 8.06
C VAL A 223 18.08 19.48 8.21
N THR A 224 17.05 18.97 7.53
CA THR A 224 15.71 19.56 7.52
C THR A 224 14.76 18.90 8.52
N GLY A 225 15.04 17.67 8.94
CA GLY A 225 14.12 16.82 9.69
C GLY A 225 13.06 16.16 8.82
N GLU A 226 13.16 16.25 7.49
CA GLU A 226 12.21 15.63 6.57
C GLU A 226 12.53 14.14 6.36
N VAL A 227 11.51 13.29 6.38
CA VAL A 227 11.62 11.87 6.01
C VAL A 227 10.82 11.61 4.75
N HIS A 228 11.50 11.23 3.68
CA HIS A 228 10.90 10.87 2.41
C HIS A 228 10.72 9.36 2.32
N ALA A 229 9.48 8.89 2.32
CA ALA A 229 9.13 7.49 2.08
C ALA A 229 8.48 7.36 0.70
N GLU A 230 9.20 6.79 -0.25
CA GLU A 230 8.77 6.61 -1.64
C GLU A 230 8.23 5.18 -1.85
N THR A 231 7.04 5.02 -2.45
CA THR A 231 6.49 3.68 -2.73
C THR A 231 6.75 3.23 -4.16
N LEU A 232 7.68 2.32 -4.35
CA LEU A 232 8.07 1.80 -5.66
C LEU A 232 7.17 0.65 -6.09
N TYR A 233 6.37 0.84 -7.14
CA TYR A 233 5.60 -0.25 -7.74
C TYR A 233 6.39 -0.97 -8.83
N THR A 234 6.15 -2.27 -8.94
CA THR A 234 6.31 -3.01 -10.18
C THR A 234 5.06 -3.81 -10.44
N ILE A 235 4.33 -3.49 -11.50
CA ILE A 235 3.15 -4.27 -11.94
C ILE A 235 3.53 -4.93 -13.24
N GLY A 236 3.62 -6.26 -13.26
CA GLY A 236 4.08 -7.01 -14.41
C GLY A 236 3.00 -7.34 -15.45
N GLU A 237 3.43 -7.98 -16.53
CA GLU A 237 2.58 -8.31 -17.68
C GLU A 237 1.52 -9.40 -17.36
N VAL A 238 0.41 -9.38 -18.09
CA VAL A 238 -0.58 -10.48 -18.06
C VAL A 238 -0.07 -11.62 -18.94
N LYS A 239 0.32 -12.74 -18.31
CA LYS A 239 0.89 -13.92 -18.97
C LYS A 239 -0.16 -14.82 -19.62
N GLU A 240 -1.28 -15.05 -18.93
CA GLU A 240 -2.36 -15.90 -19.41
C GLU A 240 -3.72 -15.32 -19.01
N LEU A 241 -4.74 -15.57 -19.83
CA LEU A 241 -6.11 -15.13 -19.62
C LEU A 241 -7.09 -16.26 -19.93
N LYS A 242 -8.14 -16.37 -19.10
CA LYS A 242 -9.29 -17.25 -19.33
C LYS A 242 -10.57 -16.43 -19.31
N HIS A 243 -11.34 -16.53 -20.39
CA HIS A 243 -12.69 -16.00 -20.44
C HIS A 243 -13.68 -17.15 -20.44
N LEU A 244 -14.55 -17.19 -19.42
CA LEU A 244 -15.51 -18.28 -19.18
C LEU A 244 -14.86 -19.67 -19.15
N GLY A 245 -13.66 -19.74 -18.54
CA GLY A 245 -12.85 -20.96 -18.42
C GLY A 245 -12.10 -21.39 -19.70
N VAL A 246 -12.23 -20.65 -20.80
CA VAL A 246 -11.51 -20.91 -22.05
C VAL A 246 -10.28 -20.02 -22.12
N SER A 247 -9.10 -20.61 -22.34
CA SER A 247 -7.85 -19.86 -22.50
C SER A 247 -7.90 -19.00 -23.76
N ARG A 248 -7.45 -17.75 -23.64
CA ARG A 248 -7.43 -16.73 -24.69
C ARG A 248 -6.12 -15.95 -24.60
N PRO A 249 -5.58 -15.46 -25.71
CA PRO A 249 -4.42 -14.57 -25.67
C PRO A 249 -4.80 -13.26 -24.95
N PRO A 250 -3.95 -12.75 -24.02
CA PRO A 250 -4.21 -11.50 -23.33
C PRO A 250 -4.45 -10.30 -24.26
N SER A 251 -3.80 -10.28 -25.42
CA SER A 251 -3.95 -9.23 -26.45
C SER A 251 -5.34 -9.13 -27.08
N GLU A 252 -6.23 -10.11 -26.88
CA GLU A 252 -7.65 -10.00 -27.29
C GLU A 252 -8.47 -9.11 -26.34
N TYR A 253 -8.00 -8.89 -25.10
CA TYR A 253 -8.75 -8.20 -24.05
C TYR A 253 -8.04 -6.95 -23.55
N ILE A 254 -6.71 -6.97 -23.51
CA ILE A 254 -5.89 -5.81 -23.13
C ILE A 254 -5.66 -4.99 -24.39
N ILE A 255 -6.26 -3.81 -24.43
CA ILE A 255 -6.15 -2.85 -25.54
C ILE A 255 -5.26 -1.67 -25.13
N ASP A 256 -4.67 -0.99 -26.10
CA ASP A 256 -3.73 0.11 -25.89
C ASP A 256 -4.32 1.34 -25.17
N SER A 257 -5.65 1.41 -25.01
CA SER A 257 -6.32 2.48 -24.28
C SER A 257 -6.63 2.12 -22.82
N MET A 258 -6.25 0.92 -22.37
CA MET A 258 -6.42 0.54 -20.97
C MET A 258 -5.36 1.19 -20.09
N GLU A 259 -5.84 1.76 -19.00
CA GLU A 259 -5.05 2.38 -17.95
C GLU A 259 -5.16 1.52 -16.69
N ILE A 260 -4.14 1.57 -15.83
CA ILE A 260 -4.17 0.87 -14.53
C ILE A 260 -3.92 1.87 -13.41
N SER A 261 -4.54 1.63 -12.26
CA SER A 261 -4.41 2.45 -11.07
C SER A 261 -4.10 1.60 -9.85
N ALA A 262 -3.10 2.00 -9.06
CA ALA A 262 -2.80 1.43 -7.76
C ALA A 262 -3.48 2.27 -6.66
N VAL A 263 -4.32 1.65 -5.83
CA VAL A 263 -5.18 2.37 -4.87
C VAL A 263 -4.79 2.05 -3.43
N HIS A 264 -4.69 3.08 -2.60
CA HIS A 264 -4.35 3.01 -1.18
C HIS A 264 -5.38 3.74 -0.33
N PHE A 265 -5.57 3.29 0.90
CA PHE A 265 -6.26 4.06 1.93
C PHE A 265 -5.34 4.36 3.10
N LEU A 266 -5.57 5.50 3.76
CA LEU A 266 -4.76 5.98 4.87
C LEU A 266 -5.50 5.82 6.19
N SER A 267 -4.77 5.35 7.20
CA SER A 267 -5.15 5.29 8.61
C SER A 267 -4.23 6.22 9.39
N ILE A 268 -4.80 7.18 10.13
CA ILE A 268 -4.02 8.19 10.87
C ILE A 268 -4.42 8.15 12.35
N PHE A 269 -3.42 8.25 13.23
CA PHE A 269 -3.60 8.55 14.65
C PHE A 269 -2.79 9.79 15.02
N ALA A 270 -3.54 10.78 15.50
CA ALA A 270 -3.10 12.03 16.10
C ALA A 270 -4.25 12.54 16.98
N SER A 271 -3.94 13.37 17.97
CA SER A 271 -4.91 13.97 18.91
C SER A 271 -6.01 14.75 18.17
N GLU A 272 -5.59 15.60 17.24
CA GLU A 272 -6.42 16.32 16.27
C GLU A 272 -5.68 16.34 14.93
N TYR A 273 -6.42 16.27 13.81
CA TYR A 273 -5.81 16.41 12.49
C TYR A 273 -6.75 17.06 11.47
N SER A 274 -6.15 17.69 10.47
CA SER A 274 -6.81 18.27 9.31
C SER A 274 -6.12 17.79 8.03
N VAL A 275 -6.86 17.75 6.91
CA VAL A 275 -6.32 17.41 5.60
C VAL A 275 -6.57 18.60 4.68
N VAL A 276 -5.51 19.22 4.19
CA VAL A 276 -5.57 20.46 3.42
C VAL A 276 -4.79 20.33 2.11
N GLY A 277 -5.14 21.15 1.12
CA GLY A 277 -4.30 21.33 -0.06
C GLY A 277 -3.03 22.10 0.29
N SER A 278 -1.86 21.62 -0.12
CA SER A 278 -0.58 22.27 0.24
C SER A 278 -0.46 23.71 -0.29
N THR A 279 -1.16 24.06 -1.37
CA THR A 279 -1.07 25.37 -2.02
C THR A 279 -2.08 26.38 -1.48
N ASP A 280 -3.30 25.95 -1.15
CA ASP A 280 -4.40 26.82 -0.75
C ASP A 280 -4.77 26.74 0.73
N GLY A 281 -4.28 25.72 1.46
CA GLY A 281 -4.59 25.49 2.87
C GLY A 281 -6.05 25.14 3.12
N ASN A 282 -6.84 24.87 2.08
CA ASN A 282 -8.26 24.59 2.24
C ASN A 282 -8.46 23.12 2.58
N THR A 283 -9.40 22.85 3.49
CA THR A 283 -9.78 21.48 3.85
C THR A 283 -10.28 20.71 2.62
N ILE A 284 -9.70 19.55 2.39
CA ILE A 284 -10.10 18.66 1.30
C ILE A 284 -11.25 17.78 1.78
N ALA A 285 -12.44 18.02 1.23
CA ALA A 285 -13.57 17.11 1.41
C ALA A 285 -13.38 15.84 0.55
N ALA A 286 -13.95 14.73 0.99
CA ALA A 286 -13.96 13.50 0.19
C ALA A 286 -14.57 13.80 -1.19
N PRO A 287 -13.87 13.44 -2.29
CA PRO A 287 -14.30 13.84 -3.62
C PRO A 287 -15.58 13.13 -4.02
N THR A 288 -16.52 13.86 -4.60
CA THR A 288 -17.73 13.29 -5.21
C THR A 288 -17.53 12.95 -6.69
N ASN A 289 -16.44 13.41 -7.30
CA ASN A 289 -16.03 13.13 -8.68
C ASN A 289 -14.51 12.92 -8.72
N THR A 290 -14.05 12.10 -9.65
CA THR A 290 -12.62 11.85 -9.87
C THR A 290 -12.02 13.04 -10.60
N THR A 291 -11.01 13.69 -10.00
CA THR A 291 -10.32 14.83 -10.60
C THR A 291 -8.83 14.73 -10.35
N PRO A 292 -7.98 15.03 -11.35
CA PRO A 292 -6.54 15.02 -11.14
C PRO A 292 -6.17 15.97 -10.01
N MET A 293 -5.33 15.50 -9.10
CA MET A 293 -4.70 16.35 -8.10
C MET A 293 -3.58 17.12 -8.77
N VAL A 294 -3.65 18.44 -8.68
CA VAL A 294 -2.63 19.37 -9.18
C VAL A 294 -1.69 19.86 -8.07
N ASP A 295 -2.08 19.64 -6.82
CA ASP A 295 -1.37 20.06 -5.61
C ASP A 295 -1.26 18.88 -4.64
N ASN A 296 -0.16 18.84 -3.88
CA ASN A 296 0.06 17.87 -2.82
C ASN A 296 -1.04 17.97 -1.75
N VAL A 297 -1.26 16.86 -1.03
CA VAL A 297 -2.08 16.85 0.19
C VAL A 297 -1.17 17.03 1.38
N THR A 298 -1.55 17.92 2.29
CA THR A 298 -0.91 18.09 3.59
C THR A 298 -1.85 17.63 4.70
N ILE A 299 -1.31 16.87 5.64
CA ILE A 299 -1.93 16.51 6.90
C ILE A 299 -1.32 17.42 7.97
N GLU A 300 -2.18 18.19 8.60
CA GLU A 300 -1.84 19.02 9.76
C GLU A 300 -2.31 18.31 11.04
N VAL A 301 -1.58 18.48 12.13
CA VAL A 301 -1.88 17.89 13.44
C VAL A 301 -1.89 18.92 14.56
N GLY A 302 -2.64 18.60 15.61
CA GLY A 302 -2.79 19.43 16.81
C GLY A 302 -3.58 20.72 16.58
N ASP A 303 -3.90 21.41 17.68
CA ASP A 303 -4.70 22.65 17.68
C ASP A 303 -4.03 23.81 16.91
N SER A 304 -2.71 23.71 16.71
CA SER A 304 -1.89 24.71 16.02
C SER A 304 -1.91 24.57 14.49
N GLY A 305 -2.46 23.47 13.96
CA GLY A 305 -2.39 23.14 12.54
C GLY A 305 -0.95 22.89 12.07
N GLU A 306 -0.14 22.22 12.90
CA GLU A 306 1.25 21.92 12.54
C GLU A 306 1.28 20.95 11.35
N ARG A 307 2.03 21.29 10.31
CA ARG A 307 2.27 20.39 9.18
C ARG A 307 3.05 19.17 9.64
N ALA A 308 2.41 18.00 9.65
CA ALA A 308 3.04 16.74 10.05
C ALA A 308 3.47 15.90 8.84
N PHE A 309 2.70 15.93 7.76
CA PHE A 309 2.89 14.98 6.67
C PHE A 309 2.36 15.50 5.34
N ASP A 310 3.07 15.22 4.26
CA ASP A 310 2.60 15.45 2.91
C ASP A 310 2.53 14.19 2.08
N ILE A 311 1.62 14.20 1.11
CA ILE A 311 1.54 13.24 0.03
C ILE A 311 1.85 13.99 -1.27
N GLY A 312 3.02 13.70 -1.83
CA GLY A 312 3.53 14.24 -3.08
C GLY A 312 2.89 13.57 -4.30
N PHE A 313 2.45 14.38 -5.26
CA PHE A 313 1.88 13.92 -6.53
C PHE A 313 2.71 14.34 -7.75
N GLY A 314 2.51 13.65 -8.87
CA GLY A 314 3.06 14.05 -10.17
C GLY A 314 4.49 13.59 -10.45
N ARG A 315 4.71 12.27 -10.44
CA ARG A 315 5.99 11.68 -10.87
C ARG A 315 5.89 10.95 -12.19
N SER A 316 7.06 10.75 -12.81
CA SER A 316 7.14 10.00 -14.05
C SER A 316 7.30 8.50 -13.81
N TYR A 317 6.75 7.66 -14.67
CA TYR A 317 6.94 6.21 -14.71
C TYR A 317 7.61 5.77 -16.01
N ASP A 318 8.21 4.58 -15.95
CA ASP A 318 8.77 3.89 -17.11
C ASP A 318 7.93 2.64 -17.44
N LEU A 319 7.89 2.28 -18.71
CA LEU A 319 7.31 1.03 -19.22
C LEU A 319 8.40 0.11 -19.73
N VAL A 320 8.45 -1.11 -19.22
CA VAL A 320 9.45 -2.11 -19.60
C VAL A 320 8.75 -3.33 -20.22
N ASN A 321 9.25 -3.81 -21.35
CA ASN A 321 8.85 -5.10 -21.90
C ASN A 321 9.65 -6.19 -21.19
N GLU A 322 8.96 -7.12 -20.51
CA GLU A 322 9.62 -8.15 -19.71
C GLU A 322 10.33 -9.18 -20.59
N THR A 323 9.75 -9.52 -21.75
CA THR A 323 10.29 -10.53 -22.67
C THR A 323 11.65 -10.12 -23.22
N THR A 324 11.85 -8.83 -23.48
CA THR A 324 13.11 -8.29 -24.02
C THR A 324 13.97 -7.58 -22.96
N SER A 325 13.43 -7.35 -21.76
CA SER A 325 14.04 -6.52 -20.71
C SER A 325 14.43 -5.12 -21.20
N THR A 326 13.68 -4.56 -22.15
CA THR A 326 13.94 -3.24 -22.72
C THR A 326 12.92 -2.22 -22.24
N VAL A 327 13.38 -1.04 -21.87
CA VAL A 327 12.50 0.11 -21.64
C VAL A 327 11.84 0.49 -22.96
N VAL A 328 10.52 0.34 -23.03
CA VAL A 328 9.69 0.65 -24.21
C VAL A 328 9.40 2.15 -24.25
N ASN A 329 9.12 2.72 -23.07
CA ASN A 329 8.86 4.15 -22.91
C ASN A 329 9.35 4.60 -21.54
N SER A 330 9.81 5.84 -21.44
CA SER A 330 10.34 6.38 -20.19
C SER A 330 9.87 7.79 -19.93
N SER A 331 9.91 8.18 -18.65
CA SER A 331 9.52 9.53 -18.20
C SER A 331 8.06 9.90 -18.52
N LEU A 332 7.15 8.93 -18.50
CA LEU A 332 5.71 9.15 -18.70
C LEU A 332 5.07 9.72 -17.45
N THR A 333 4.11 10.64 -17.54
CA THR A 333 3.50 11.25 -16.36
C THR A 333 2.42 10.36 -15.76
N ALA A 334 2.59 9.96 -14.49
CA ALA A 334 1.51 9.35 -13.73
C ALA A 334 0.55 10.41 -13.22
N ILE A 335 -0.71 10.02 -13.03
CA ILE A 335 -1.78 10.92 -12.61
C ILE A 335 -2.27 10.48 -11.23
N ASN A 336 -2.36 11.43 -10.33
CA ASN A 336 -2.80 11.19 -8.97
C ASN A 336 -4.23 11.70 -8.79
N THR A 337 -5.05 10.96 -8.06
CA THR A 337 -6.41 11.37 -7.73
C THR A 337 -6.78 10.92 -6.33
N LEU A 338 -7.72 11.64 -5.73
CA LEU A 338 -8.52 11.08 -4.65
C LEU A 338 -9.74 10.35 -5.23
N LEU A 339 -10.10 9.24 -4.63
CA LEU A 339 -11.29 8.46 -4.94
C LEU A 339 -12.26 8.54 -3.77
N GLY A 340 -13.54 8.78 -4.08
CA GLY A 340 -14.62 8.67 -3.11
C GLY A 340 -14.96 7.20 -2.87
N VAL A 341 -15.13 6.82 -1.60
CA VAL A 341 -15.42 5.42 -1.22
C VAL A 341 -16.83 5.02 -1.64
N ARG A 342 -16.96 3.99 -2.49
CA ARG A 342 -18.26 3.39 -2.85
C ARG A 342 -18.49 2.09 -2.10
N LEU A 343 -19.73 1.60 -2.11
CA LEU A 343 -20.09 0.35 -1.42
C LEU A 343 -19.34 -0.87 -1.99
N SER A 344 -19.11 -0.93 -3.31
CA SER A 344 -18.33 -2.01 -3.95
C SER A 344 -16.86 -1.97 -3.52
N ASP A 345 -16.28 -0.77 -3.44
CA ASP A 345 -14.93 -0.54 -2.95
C ASP A 345 -14.80 -1.04 -1.51
N LEU A 346 -15.76 -0.65 -0.64
CA LEU A 346 -15.80 -1.07 0.74
C LEU A 346 -15.82 -2.60 0.86
N ILE A 347 -16.64 -3.29 0.06
CA ILE A 347 -16.75 -4.76 0.09
C ILE A 347 -15.41 -5.45 -0.18
N LEU A 348 -14.57 -4.89 -1.07
CA LEU A 348 -13.25 -5.47 -1.37
C LEU A 348 -12.27 -5.33 -0.22
N ILE A 349 -12.37 -4.22 0.54
CA ILE A 349 -11.46 -3.93 1.65
C ILE A 349 -12.03 -4.29 3.03
N LEU A 350 -13.27 -4.80 3.11
CA LEU A 350 -13.97 -5.10 4.37
C LEU A 350 -13.19 -6.01 5.31
N TRP A 351 -12.31 -6.86 4.76
CA TRP A 351 -11.42 -7.72 5.53
C TRP A 351 -10.09 -7.04 5.87
N GLN A 352 -9.59 -6.17 4.98
CA GLN A 352 -8.35 -5.42 5.18
C GLN A 352 -8.52 -4.42 6.32
N ALA A 353 -9.60 -3.63 6.33
CA ALA A 353 -9.74 -2.54 7.30
C ALA A 353 -9.70 -3.00 8.79
N PRO A 354 -10.44 -4.05 9.23
CA PRO A 354 -10.33 -4.56 10.59
C PRO A 354 -8.96 -5.16 10.91
N LEU A 355 -8.36 -5.87 9.94
CA LEU A 355 -7.01 -6.43 10.09
C LEU A 355 -5.96 -5.33 10.23
N SER A 356 -6.02 -4.32 9.36
CA SER A 356 -5.15 -3.15 9.38
C SER A 356 -5.30 -2.40 10.69
N GLY A 357 -6.52 -2.13 11.13
CA GLY A 357 -6.77 -1.50 12.43
C GLY A 357 -6.17 -2.32 13.59
N TRP A 358 -6.35 -3.64 13.57
CA TRP A 358 -5.75 -4.52 14.58
C TRP A 358 -4.22 -4.47 14.55
N LEU A 359 -3.59 -4.70 13.40
CA LEU A 359 -2.13 -4.70 13.24
C LEU A 359 -1.52 -3.36 13.61
N PHE A 360 -2.11 -2.28 13.11
CA PHE A 360 -1.65 -0.92 13.36
C PHE A 360 -1.78 -0.55 14.84
N ALA A 361 -2.86 -0.95 15.51
CA ALA A 361 -3.01 -0.77 16.95
C ALA A 361 -1.93 -1.50 17.76
N HIS A 362 -1.52 -2.70 17.33
CA HIS A 362 -0.45 -3.43 18.01
C HIS A 362 0.91 -2.75 17.84
N MET A 363 1.22 -2.30 16.61
CA MET A 363 2.46 -1.56 16.36
C MET A 363 2.47 -0.24 17.13
N ALA A 364 1.39 0.54 17.06
CA ALA A 364 1.29 1.82 17.75
C ALA A 364 1.35 1.67 19.28
N TYR A 365 0.70 0.64 19.85
CA TYR A 365 0.83 0.34 21.28
C TYR A 365 2.28 0.00 21.67
N GLY A 366 2.99 -0.75 20.84
CA GLY A 366 4.38 -1.14 21.11
C GLY A 366 5.37 0.02 20.99
N LEU A 367 5.11 0.97 20.09
CA LEU A 367 6.01 2.09 19.79
C LEU A 367 5.75 3.33 20.67
N SER A 368 4.52 3.56 21.13
CA SER A 368 4.15 4.78 21.87
C SER A 368 3.96 4.55 23.36
N THR A 369 4.78 5.24 24.15
CA THR A 369 4.60 5.30 25.62
C THR A 369 3.36 6.09 26.03
N GLN A 370 2.95 7.09 25.23
CA GLN A 370 1.74 7.87 25.44
C GLN A 370 0.49 6.99 25.29
N LEU A 371 0.45 6.14 24.26
CA LEU A 371 -0.62 5.17 24.06
C LEU A 371 -0.67 4.12 25.17
N GLN A 372 0.48 3.64 25.64
CA GLN A 372 0.56 2.73 26.78
C GLN A 372 0.07 3.37 28.09
N SER A 373 0.22 4.69 28.25
CA SER A 373 -0.33 5.42 29.41
C SER A 373 -1.86 5.62 29.32
N THR A 374 -2.38 5.69 28.09
CA THR A 374 -3.81 5.91 27.81
C THR A 374 -4.61 4.61 27.87
N TYR A 375 -4.07 3.54 27.30
CA TYR A 375 -4.69 2.22 27.23
C TYR A 375 -3.91 1.25 28.09
N ALA A 376 -4.55 0.64 29.09
CA ALA A 376 -3.88 -0.30 30.00
C ALA A 376 -3.39 -1.58 29.31
N THR A 377 -3.93 -1.92 28.14
CA THR A 377 -3.54 -3.07 27.34
C THR A 377 -3.73 -2.76 25.85
N VAL A 378 -3.01 -3.49 24.98
CA VAL A 378 -3.22 -3.44 23.53
C VAL A 378 -4.67 -3.77 23.15
N GLY A 379 -5.33 -4.66 23.90
CA GLY A 379 -6.75 -4.97 23.68
C GLY A 379 -7.67 -3.81 24.01
N GLY A 380 -7.32 -2.98 25.00
CA GLY A 380 -7.97 -1.70 25.24
C GLY A 380 -7.87 -0.78 24.03
N MET A 381 -6.70 -0.72 23.40
CA MET A 381 -6.48 0.08 22.19
C MET A 381 -7.22 -0.46 20.97
N VAL A 382 -7.16 -1.77 20.72
CA VAL A 382 -7.90 -2.44 19.61
C VAL A 382 -9.40 -2.20 19.72
N ASN A 383 -9.97 -2.29 20.93
CA ASN A 383 -11.40 -2.03 21.14
C ASN A 383 -11.79 -0.58 20.87
N ASN A 384 -10.84 0.35 20.93
CA ASN A 384 -11.03 1.76 20.65
C ASN A 384 -10.40 2.17 19.31
N VAL A 385 -10.00 1.23 18.45
CA VAL A 385 -9.27 1.56 17.20
C VAL A 385 -10.07 2.51 16.29
N ASN A 386 -11.39 2.35 16.23
CA ASN A 386 -12.26 3.19 15.40
C ASN A 386 -12.45 4.61 15.95
N THR A 387 -12.05 4.86 17.20
CA THR A 387 -12.09 6.18 17.85
C THR A 387 -10.69 6.74 18.05
N ALA A 388 -9.68 5.88 18.17
CA ALA A 388 -8.28 6.24 18.31
C ALA A 388 -7.70 6.62 16.95
N PHE A 389 -7.99 5.84 15.92
CA PHE A 389 -7.55 6.10 14.56
C PHE A 389 -8.71 6.64 13.74
N THR A 390 -8.42 7.64 12.93
CA THR A 390 -9.36 8.09 11.91
C THR A 390 -8.92 7.54 10.57
N ASN A 391 -9.74 6.64 10.02
CA ASN A 391 -9.59 6.23 8.64
C ASN A 391 -10.10 7.36 7.74
N THR A 392 -9.31 7.72 6.75
CA THR A 392 -9.71 8.75 5.78
C THR A 392 -10.89 8.25 4.94
N ASN A 393 -11.87 9.12 4.71
CA ASN A 393 -13.04 8.83 3.86
C ASN A 393 -12.73 9.00 2.36
N TRP A 394 -11.46 9.12 2.01
CA TRP A 394 -10.96 9.29 0.66
C TRP A 394 -9.78 8.35 0.47
N TRP A 395 -9.69 7.77 -0.71
CA TRP A 395 -8.58 6.89 -1.07
C TRP A 395 -7.70 7.60 -2.07
N TYR A 396 -6.43 7.28 -2.06
CA TYR A 396 -5.48 7.83 -3.01
C TYR A 396 -5.21 6.80 -4.10
N ALA A 397 -5.28 7.24 -5.35
CA ALA A 397 -4.97 6.41 -6.50
C ALA A 397 -3.86 7.03 -7.33
N VAL A 398 -3.02 6.15 -7.86
CA VAL A 398 -1.97 6.48 -8.82
C VAL A 398 -2.27 5.77 -10.11
N THR A 399 -2.56 6.54 -11.16
CA THR A 399 -2.96 6.06 -12.48
C THR A 399 -1.81 6.14 -13.47
N PHE A 400 -1.68 5.09 -14.28
CA PHE A 400 -0.68 4.90 -15.33
C PHE A 400 -1.38 4.87 -16.70
N PRO A 401 -1.50 6.02 -17.40
CA PRO A 401 -2.38 6.16 -18.56
C PRO A 401 -1.97 5.38 -19.82
N THR A 402 -0.74 4.89 -19.90
CA THR A 402 -0.25 4.15 -21.07
C THR A 402 0.25 2.76 -20.69
N TRP A 403 -0.44 2.09 -19.76
CA TRP A 403 0.00 0.81 -19.19
C TRP A 403 0.26 -0.25 -20.26
N ASN A 404 -0.65 -0.42 -21.23
CA ASN A 404 -0.55 -1.37 -22.35
C ASN A 404 -0.19 -2.82 -21.93
N GLY A 405 -0.45 -3.20 -20.68
CA GLY A 405 -0.04 -4.49 -20.13
C GLY A 405 1.46 -4.66 -19.92
N LEU A 406 2.26 -3.58 -20.01
CA LEU A 406 3.72 -3.56 -19.79
C LEU A 406 4.07 -3.33 -18.32
N ARG A 407 5.31 -3.65 -17.95
CA ARG A 407 5.80 -3.45 -16.60
C ARG A 407 5.90 -1.97 -16.25
N VAL A 408 5.24 -1.55 -15.15
CA VAL A 408 5.24 -0.17 -14.64
C VAL A 408 6.26 -0.01 -13.50
N GLN A 409 7.00 1.10 -13.45
CA GLN A 409 7.82 1.49 -12.28
C GLN A 409 7.54 2.96 -11.90
N GLN A 410 7.07 3.23 -10.67
CA GLN A 410 6.77 4.59 -10.20
C GLN A 410 6.66 4.71 -8.67
N ASP A 411 6.74 5.97 -8.19
CA ASP A 411 6.71 6.41 -6.80
C ASP A 411 5.60 7.45 -6.51
N PRO A 412 4.71 7.23 -5.51
CA PRO A 412 4.26 8.25 -4.58
C PRO A 412 5.39 8.60 -3.62
N VAL A 413 5.43 9.85 -3.15
CA VAL A 413 6.33 10.25 -2.05
C VAL A 413 5.54 10.77 -0.88
N TYR A 414 5.72 10.11 0.24
CA TYR A 414 5.27 10.56 1.53
C TYR A 414 6.39 11.37 2.17
N VAL A 415 6.11 12.58 2.67
CA VAL A 415 7.10 13.40 3.38
C VAL A 415 6.62 13.62 4.80
N ALA A 416 7.27 13.01 5.77
CA ALA A 416 7.02 13.27 7.19
C ALA A 416 7.92 14.40 7.69
N TYR A 417 7.37 15.32 8.48
CA TYR A 417 8.11 16.40 9.11
C TYR A 417 8.40 16.01 10.56
N SER A 418 9.64 15.58 10.82
CA SER A 418 10.07 15.04 12.11
C SER A 418 10.96 16.01 12.88
N ASN A 419 11.13 15.76 14.17
CA ASN A 419 12.05 16.49 15.05
C ASN A 419 13.53 16.09 14.88
N LEU A 420 13.86 15.26 13.88
CA LEU A 420 15.22 14.76 13.62
C LEU A 420 16.18 15.81 13.08
N ALA A 421 15.72 17.03 12.81
CA ALA A 421 16.56 18.12 12.36
C ALA A 421 17.70 18.37 13.37
N ILE A 422 18.94 18.20 12.93
CA ILE A 422 20.11 18.49 13.75
C ILE A 422 20.16 20.01 13.96
N THR A 423 19.82 20.44 15.17
CA THR A 423 20.00 21.83 15.63
C THR A 423 21.47 22.08 15.94
N GLY A 424 22.31 22.05 14.91
CA GLY A 424 23.70 22.48 15.03
C GLY A 424 23.75 23.99 15.14
N GLU A 425 24.36 24.51 16.22
CA GLU A 425 24.92 25.87 16.16
C GLU A 425 25.76 25.97 14.87
N PRO A 426 25.59 27.02 14.05
CA PRO A 426 26.32 27.13 12.81
C PRO A 426 27.81 27.12 13.15
N PRO A 427 28.62 26.20 12.59
CA PRO A 427 30.06 26.29 12.76
C PRO A 427 30.48 27.64 12.17
N GLU A 428 31.05 28.49 13.02
CA GLU A 428 31.63 29.75 12.58
C GLU A 428 32.56 29.47 11.39
N SER A 429 32.19 30.06 10.26
CA SER A 429 32.99 30.25 9.06
C SER A 429 33.27 29.03 8.17
N GLY A 430 32.87 29.19 6.90
CA GLY A 430 33.82 28.99 5.81
C GLY A 430 33.45 27.93 4.79
N ILE A 431 32.61 28.30 3.82
CA ILE A 431 32.63 27.84 2.40
C ILE A 431 32.37 26.33 2.14
N LEU A 432 32.49 25.44 3.11
CA LEU A 432 32.37 23.99 2.97
C LEU A 432 30.92 23.49 2.93
N GLY A 433 29.99 24.17 3.62
CA GLY A 433 28.55 23.80 3.59
C GLY A 433 27.90 23.96 2.21
N LEU A 434 28.32 24.98 1.45
CA LEU A 434 27.87 25.18 0.06
C LEU A 434 28.43 24.11 -0.90
N ILE A 435 29.60 23.54 -0.60
CA ILE A 435 30.20 22.46 -1.39
C ILE A 435 29.45 21.14 -1.16
N LEU A 436 28.91 20.91 0.04
CA LEU A 436 28.14 19.71 0.37
C LEU A 436 26.75 19.72 -0.29
N ILE A 437 26.05 20.87 -0.30
CA ILE A 437 24.76 21.04 -0.98
C ILE A 437 24.91 20.89 -2.51
N ILE A 438 25.95 21.50 -3.11
CA ILE A 438 26.24 21.33 -4.54
C ILE A 438 26.69 19.89 -4.83
N GLY A 439 27.40 19.24 -3.92
CA GLY A 439 27.84 17.86 -4.03
C GLY A 439 26.68 16.86 -4.04
N VAL A 440 25.71 17.00 -3.14
CA VAL A 440 24.53 16.13 -3.07
C VAL A 440 23.64 16.34 -4.31
N ILE A 441 23.40 17.59 -4.71
CA ILE A 441 22.65 17.88 -5.95
C ILE A 441 23.39 17.35 -7.18
N ALA A 442 24.73 17.48 -7.24
CA ALA A 442 25.53 16.95 -8.34
C ALA A 442 25.54 15.40 -8.36
N ILE A 443 25.57 14.74 -7.20
CA ILE A 443 25.49 13.27 -7.11
C ILE A 443 24.11 12.79 -7.56
N ILE A 444 23.03 13.45 -7.15
CA ILE A 444 21.67 13.16 -7.62
C ILE A 444 21.58 13.34 -9.15
N VAL A 445 22.08 14.46 -9.69
CA VAL A 445 22.09 14.72 -11.14
C VAL A 445 22.98 13.73 -11.91
N VAL A 446 24.12 13.30 -11.35
CA VAL A 446 25.01 12.31 -11.98
C VAL A 446 24.44 10.90 -11.91
N LEU A 447 23.75 10.52 -10.82
CA LEU A 447 23.03 9.25 -10.73
C LEU A 447 21.87 9.20 -11.72
N ILE A 448 21.14 10.31 -11.90
CA ILE A 448 20.09 10.44 -12.92
C ILE A 448 20.69 10.39 -14.34
N ARG A 449 21.88 10.97 -14.58
CA ARG A 449 22.54 10.93 -15.90
C ARG A 449 23.23 9.61 -16.23
N ARG A 450 23.71 8.85 -15.24
CA ARG A 450 24.33 7.51 -15.46
C ARG A 450 23.30 6.39 -15.61
N ARG A 451 22.03 6.64 -15.26
CA ARG A 451 20.90 5.73 -15.48
C ARG A 451 20.15 5.99 -16.80
N ARG A 452 20.54 7.02 -17.56
CA ARG A 452 20.27 7.15 -19.01
C ARG A 452 21.34 6.41 -19.79
#